data_AF-A0A7S3NEL9-F1
#
_entry.id   AF-A0A7S3NEL9-F1
#
_cell.length_a   1.000
_cell.length_b   1.000
_cell.length_c   1.000
_cell.angle_alpha   90.00
_cell.angle_beta   90.00
_cell.angle_gamma   90.00
#
_symmetry.space_group_name_H-M   'P 1'
#
loop_
_entity.id
_entity.type
_entity.pdbx_description
1 polymer ?
#
loop_
_entity_poly.entity_id
_entity_poly.type
_entity_poly.pdbx_seq_one_letter_code
_entity_poly.pdbx_strand_id
1 'polypeptide(L)'
;SDRLEKARRYCKMVCDIDFSSQRRRQPVQNLTGSQRRALILNAWIDMCVNGSTSEDFEFRQNAAFLLEQALSNRDVDWLLARAKSYAIGSTPEKLELALEHLNQATALENGWIPAIMLKAKLLLALGDWEQSRDTASRLINEKDESKSSVEALQILALYELAHHPDEKSALNCLKNLAKCMERVEASNARLFFRIGSALGRIAGRSH
;
A
#
# COMPACT_ATOMS: atom_id res chain seq x y z
N SER A 1 11.44 11.60 3.50
CA SER A 1 12.89 11.38 3.42
C SER A 1 13.48 11.09 4.80
N ASP A 2 13.46 12.03 5.75
CA ASP A 2 14.13 11.87 7.07
C ASP A 2 13.57 10.76 7.99
N ARG A 3 12.24 10.55 8.02
CA ARG A 3 11.62 9.50 8.87
C ARG A 3 11.96 8.07 8.43
N LEU A 4 12.01 7.82 7.12
CA LEU A 4 12.35 6.50 6.56
C LEU A 4 13.83 6.20 6.79
N GLU A 5 14.70 7.21 6.66
CA GLU A 5 16.12 7.05 6.91
C GLU A 5 16.43 6.76 8.39
N LYS A 6 15.73 7.44 9.31
CA LYS A 6 15.77 7.12 10.75
C LYS A 6 15.31 5.69 11.02
N ALA A 7 14.19 5.26 10.45
CA ALA A 7 13.69 3.89 10.59
C ALA A 7 14.71 2.85 10.09
N ARG A 8 15.33 3.10 8.92
CA ARG A 8 16.42 2.25 8.39
C ARG A 8 17.60 2.17 9.35
N ARG A 9 18.01 3.29 9.96
CA ARG A 9 19.11 3.31 10.96
C ARG A 9 18.76 2.49 12.20
N TYR A 10 17.52 2.57 12.69
CA TYR A 10 17.06 1.74 13.81
C TYR A 10 17.06 0.25 13.46
N CYS A 11 16.57 -0.16 12.29
CA CYS A 11 16.64 -1.56 11.85
C CYS A 11 18.09 -2.05 11.70
N LYS A 12 19.00 -1.21 11.19
CA LYS A 12 20.44 -1.50 11.11
C LYS A 12 21.04 -1.79 12.49
N MET A 13 20.72 -0.95 13.49
CA MET A 13 21.23 -1.11 14.86
C MET A 13 20.69 -2.37 15.55
N VAL A 14 19.43 -2.74 15.33
CA VAL A 14 18.81 -3.91 15.97
C VAL A 14 19.31 -5.22 15.36
N CYS A 15 19.69 -5.21 14.09
CA CYS A 15 20.09 -6.43 13.41
C CYS A 15 21.56 -6.84 13.66
N ASP A 16 22.45 -5.93 14.09
CA ASP A 16 23.91 -6.10 14.02
C ASP A 16 24.40 -6.58 12.63
N ILE A 17 23.57 -6.33 11.60
CA ILE A 17 23.81 -6.72 10.21
C ILE A 17 24.03 -5.42 9.45
N ASP A 18 25.26 -5.23 8.97
CA ASP A 18 25.58 -4.11 8.11
C ASP A 18 24.98 -4.33 6.71
N PHE A 19 23.75 -3.83 6.52
CA PHE A 19 23.05 -3.86 5.24
C PHE A 19 23.78 -3.05 4.13
N SER A 20 24.75 -2.21 4.48
CA SER A 20 25.61 -1.52 3.50
C SER A 20 26.60 -2.47 2.82
N SER A 21 26.98 -3.52 3.56
CA SER A 21 27.95 -4.55 3.16
C SER A 21 27.31 -5.77 2.50
N GLN A 22 26.00 -5.98 2.70
CA GLN A 22 25.22 -7.08 2.09
C GLN A 22 24.77 -6.77 0.65
N ARG A 23 25.69 -6.29 -0.19
CA ARG A 23 25.56 -6.37 -1.66
C ARG A 23 25.61 -7.82 -2.19
N ARG A 24 25.67 -8.82 -1.31
CA ARG A 24 25.68 -10.25 -1.65
C ARG A 24 24.53 -10.95 -0.94
N ARG A 25 23.68 -11.59 -1.74
CA ARG A 25 22.63 -12.54 -1.37
C ARG A 25 23.19 -13.62 -0.43
N GLN A 26 23.19 -13.37 0.87
CA GLN A 26 23.54 -14.39 1.86
C GLN A 26 22.27 -15.00 2.45
N PRO A 27 22.28 -16.31 2.73
CA PRO A 27 21.14 -16.97 3.33
C PRO A 27 20.96 -16.51 4.77
N VAL A 28 19.74 -16.08 5.11
CA VAL A 28 19.43 -15.51 6.43
C VAL A 28 19.09 -16.62 7.43
N GLN A 29 20.09 -17.44 7.76
CA GLN A 29 19.94 -18.55 8.70
C GLN A 29 20.28 -18.09 10.14
N ASN A 30 19.58 -18.62 11.14
CA ASN A 30 19.81 -18.38 12.58
C ASN A 30 19.53 -16.95 13.12
N LEU A 31 18.45 -16.31 12.67
CA LEU A 31 18.00 -15.04 13.25
C LEU A 31 17.20 -15.24 14.55
N THR A 32 17.40 -14.35 15.51
CA THR A 32 16.46 -14.15 16.63
C THR A 32 15.13 -13.58 16.13
N GLY A 33 14.07 -13.73 16.93
CA GLY A 33 12.74 -13.19 16.59
C GLY A 33 12.76 -11.67 16.32
N SER A 34 13.54 -10.91 17.10
CA SER A 34 13.66 -9.46 16.96
C SER A 34 14.40 -9.07 15.67
N GLN A 35 15.48 -9.76 15.32
CA GLN A 35 16.20 -9.52 14.06
C GLN A 35 15.33 -9.84 12.85
N ARG A 36 14.51 -10.90 12.92
CA ARG A 36 13.56 -11.25 11.86
C ARG A 36 12.52 -10.16 11.63
N ARG A 37 11.91 -9.62 12.70
CA ARG A 37 10.95 -8.52 12.57
C ARG A 37 11.59 -7.24 12.02
N ALA A 38 12.80 -6.90 12.48
CA ALA A 38 13.54 -5.75 11.97
C ALA A 38 13.87 -5.90 10.47
N LEU A 39 14.22 -7.10 10.02
CA LEU A 39 14.41 -7.42 8.60
C LEU A 39 13.13 -7.27 7.78
N ILE A 40 12.02 -7.83 8.27
CA ILE A 40 10.70 -7.72 7.62
C ILE A 40 10.29 -6.25 7.47
N LEU A 41 10.44 -5.47 8.55
CA LEU A 41 10.13 -4.05 8.55
C LEU A 41 11.02 -3.27 7.58
N ASN A 42 12.32 -3.58 7.55
CA ASN A 42 13.25 -2.94 6.62
C ASN A 42 12.90 -3.27 5.15
N ALA A 43 12.58 -4.53 4.87
CA ALA A 43 12.12 -4.94 3.55
C ALA A 43 10.84 -4.18 3.17
N TRP A 44 9.86 -4.07 4.08
CA TRP A 44 8.64 -3.30 3.81
C TRP A 44 8.92 -1.82 3.49
N ILE A 45 9.83 -1.19 4.24
CA ILE A 45 10.28 0.20 3.97
C ILE A 45 10.89 0.31 2.57
N ASP A 46 11.77 -0.61 2.20
CA ASP A 46 12.42 -0.63 0.89
C ASP A 46 11.40 -0.80 -0.25
N MET A 47 10.34 -1.59 -0.02
CA MET A 47 9.22 -1.73 -0.95
C MET A 47 8.34 -0.48 -1.04
N CYS A 48 8.39 0.42 -0.06
CA CYS A 48 7.67 1.70 -0.07
C CYS A 48 8.42 2.83 -0.77
N VAL A 49 9.65 2.60 -1.24
CA VAL A 49 10.42 3.62 -1.93
C VAL A 49 9.81 3.88 -3.31
N ASN A 50 9.30 5.10 -3.51
CA ASN A 50 8.64 5.55 -4.74
C ASN A 50 9.62 6.11 -5.79
N GLY A 51 10.93 5.90 -5.59
CA GLY A 51 11.96 6.36 -6.50
C GLY A 51 12.15 5.42 -7.70
N SER A 52 12.61 6.00 -8.80
CA SER A 52 12.86 5.36 -10.09
C SER A 52 14.36 5.25 -10.41
N THR A 53 15.23 5.44 -9.41
CA THR A 53 16.67 5.27 -9.61
C THR A 53 17.03 3.78 -9.69
N SER A 54 18.21 3.47 -10.24
CA SER A 54 18.74 2.09 -10.24
C SER A 54 18.88 1.55 -8.82
N GLU A 55 19.27 2.40 -7.87
CA GLU A 55 19.42 2.05 -6.47
C GLU A 55 18.07 1.65 -5.83
N ASP A 56 16.99 2.38 -6.15
CA ASP A 56 15.64 2.06 -5.69
C ASP A 56 15.15 0.69 -6.20
N PHE A 57 15.52 0.35 -7.44
CA PHE A 57 15.19 -0.96 -8.01
C PHE A 57 15.96 -2.08 -7.31
N GLU A 58 17.25 -1.88 -7.03
CA GLU A 58 18.07 -2.84 -6.30
C GLU A 58 17.55 -3.05 -4.86
N PHE A 59 17.17 -1.99 -4.16
CA PHE A 59 16.57 -2.10 -2.83
C PHE A 59 15.32 -2.98 -2.84
N ARG A 60 14.41 -2.77 -3.80
CA ARG A 60 13.20 -3.58 -3.93
C ARG A 60 13.50 -5.04 -4.26
N GLN A 61 14.47 -5.30 -5.14
CA GLN A 61 14.85 -6.66 -5.49
C GLN A 61 15.47 -7.41 -4.31
N ASN A 62 16.35 -6.75 -3.55
CA ASN A 62 16.95 -7.32 -2.35
C ASN A 62 15.90 -7.58 -1.27
N ALA A 63 14.98 -6.64 -1.05
CA ALA A 63 13.86 -6.82 -0.12
C ALA A 63 12.98 -8.01 -0.50
N ALA A 64 12.61 -8.16 -1.78
CA ALA A 64 11.82 -9.30 -2.25
C ALA A 64 12.53 -10.64 -1.99
N PHE A 65 13.83 -10.71 -2.30
CA PHE A 65 14.64 -11.90 -2.06
C PHE A 65 14.77 -12.25 -0.57
N LEU A 66 14.91 -11.26 0.31
CA LEU A 66 14.94 -11.48 1.76
C LEU A 66 13.60 -11.99 2.30
N LEU A 67 12.49 -11.45 1.79
CA LEU A 67 11.14 -11.86 2.18
C LEU A 67 10.84 -13.30 1.76
N GLU A 68 11.34 -13.76 0.61
CA GLU A 68 11.23 -15.15 0.16
C GLU A 68 11.94 -16.12 1.10
N GLN A 69 13.08 -15.71 1.67
CA GLN A 69 13.83 -16.54 2.60
C GLN A 69 13.27 -16.51 4.04
N ALA A 70 12.60 -15.42 4.40
CA ALA A 70 11.98 -15.29 5.72
C ALA A 70 10.75 -16.22 5.81
N LEU A 71 10.93 -17.40 6.38
CA LEU A 71 9.85 -18.34 6.70
C LEU A 71 8.96 -17.78 7.83
N SER A 72 8.01 -16.90 7.52
CA SER A 72 6.98 -16.50 8.48
C SER A 72 5.64 -16.15 7.82
N ASN A 73 4.79 -17.15 7.64
CA ASN A 73 3.43 -16.97 7.11
C ASN A 73 2.40 -16.49 8.14
N ARG A 74 2.82 -16.20 9.38
CA ARG A 74 1.94 -15.73 10.47
C ARG A 74 2.26 -14.32 10.94
N ASP A 75 3.21 -13.64 10.30
CA ASP A 75 3.56 -12.26 10.60
C ASP A 75 2.85 -11.33 9.60
N VAL A 76 2.03 -10.42 10.14
CA VAL A 76 1.17 -9.52 9.37
C VAL A 76 2.00 -8.52 8.56
N ASP A 77 3.13 -8.06 9.10
CA ASP A 77 4.08 -7.20 8.38
C ASP A 77 4.76 -7.95 7.24
N TRP A 78 5.08 -9.23 7.43
CA TRP A 78 5.65 -10.08 6.37
C TRP A 78 4.66 -10.29 5.23
N LEU A 79 3.40 -10.60 5.55
CA LEU A 79 2.34 -10.80 4.56
C LEU A 79 2.12 -9.53 3.72
N LEU A 80 2.13 -8.35 4.35
CA LEU A 80 1.99 -7.09 3.63
C LEU A 80 3.22 -6.79 2.76
N ALA A 81 4.42 -7.04 3.26
CA ALA A 81 5.65 -6.85 2.50
C ALA A 81 5.71 -7.77 1.27
N ARG A 82 5.27 -9.03 1.42
CA ARG A 82 5.13 -9.99 0.32
C ARG A 82 4.08 -9.54 -0.69
N ALA A 83 2.88 -9.16 -0.25
CA ALA A 83 1.85 -8.63 -1.13
C ALA A 83 2.36 -7.43 -1.95
N LYS A 84 3.08 -6.52 -1.30
CA LYS A 84 3.67 -5.36 -1.97
C LYS A 84 4.74 -5.75 -2.98
N SER A 85 5.52 -6.81 -2.73
CA SER A 85 6.50 -7.33 -3.70
C SER A 85 5.90 -7.84 -4.98
N TYR A 86 4.79 -8.55 -4.88
CA TYR A 86 4.06 -9.03 -6.04
C TYR A 86 3.37 -7.92 -6.82
N ALA A 87 2.98 -6.84 -6.15
CA ALA A 87 2.37 -5.66 -6.77
C ALA A 87 3.35 -4.81 -7.62
N ILE A 88 4.66 -5.08 -7.59
CA ILE A 88 5.66 -4.32 -8.35
C ILE A 88 5.93 -5.00 -9.71
N GLY A 89 5.69 -4.27 -10.80
CA GLY A 89 5.86 -4.77 -12.19
C GLY A 89 4.67 -5.57 -12.72
N SER A 90 3.49 -5.39 -12.11
CA SER A 90 2.23 -6.15 -12.17
C SER A 90 1.91 -6.94 -13.44
N THR A 91 1.86 -8.27 -13.30
CA THR A 91 1.03 -9.17 -14.12
C THR A 91 -0.21 -9.57 -13.31
N PRO A 92 -1.35 -9.90 -13.95
CA PRO A 92 -2.56 -10.33 -13.23
C PRO A 92 -2.30 -11.46 -12.23
N GLU A 93 -1.53 -12.48 -12.64
CA GLU A 93 -1.14 -13.62 -11.78
C GLU A 93 -0.42 -13.18 -10.49
N LYS A 94 0.48 -12.19 -10.58
CA LYS A 94 1.17 -11.68 -9.39
C LYS A 94 0.23 -10.90 -8.50
N LEU A 95 -0.72 -10.15 -9.07
CA LEU A 95 -1.71 -9.42 -8.28
C LEU A 95 -2.64 -10.36 -7.51
N GLU A 96 -2.99 -11.52 -8.09
CA GLU A 96 -3.75 -12.57 -7.40
C GLU A 96 -2.95 -13.15 -6.22
N LEU A 97 -1.68 -13.50 -6.42
CA LEU A 97 -0.80 -13.92 -5.32
C LEU A 97 -0.69 -12.87 -4.22
N ALA A 98 -0.63 -11.59 -4.59
CA ALA A 98 -0.63 -10.50 -3.63
C ALA A 98 -1.94 -10.44 -2.82
N LEU A 99 -3.09 -10.67 -3.46
CA LEU A 99 -4.39 -10.73 -2.78
C LEU A 99 -4.48 -11.89 -1.79
N GLU A 100 -3.93 -13.05 -2.11
CA GLU A 100 -3.90 -14.20 -1.18
C GLU A 100 -3.18 -13.84 0.13
N HIS A 101 -2.02 -13.18 0.04
CA HIS A 101 -1.26 -12.75 1.22
C HIS A 101 -2.03 -11.69 2.02
N LEU A 102 -2.74 -10.78 1.35
CA LEU A 102 -3.58 -9.79 2.03
C LEU A 102 -4.79 -10.41 2.72
N ASN A 103 -5.42 -11.41 2.11
CA ASN A 103 -6.51 -12.14 2.73
C ASN A 103 -6.05 -12.82 4.02
N GLN A 104 -4.88 -13.47 3.99
CA GLN A 104 -4.26 -14.03 5.19
C GLN A 104 -3.98 -12.95 6.25
N ALA A 105 -3.44 -11.79 5.85
CA ALA A 105 -3.15 -10.68 6.77
C ALA A 105 -4.43 -10.17 7.45
N THR A 106 -5.50 -9.96 6.68
CA THR A 106 -6.79 -9.51 7.22
C THR A 106 -7.48 -10.55 8.11
N ALA A 107 -7.19 -11.84 7.91
CA ALA A 107 -7.70 -12.90 8.77
C ALA A 107 -6.94 -13.01 10.09
N LEU A 108 -5.65 -12.68 10.09
CA LEU A 108 -4.81 -12.62 11.29
C LEU A 108 -5.09 -11.37 12.13
N GLU A 109 -5.25 -10.22 11.47
CA GLU A 109 -5.51 -8.94 12.12
C GLU A 109 -6.71 -8.22 11.48
N ASN A 110 -7.86 -8.39 12.13
CA ASN A 110 -9.11 -7.75 11.72
C ASN A 110 -8.99 -6.23 11.83
N GLY A 111 -9.35 -5.51 10.76
CA GLY A 111 -9.36 -4.04 10.76
C GLY A 111 -7.98 -3.41 10.53
N TRP A 112 -6.98 -4.17 10.07
CA TRP A 112 -5.68 -3.61 9.73
C TRP A 112 -5.74 -2.77 8.43
N ILE A 113 -5.85 -1.45 8.60
CA ILE A 113 -6.05 -0.47 7.53
C ILE A 113 -5.04 -0.62 6.37
N PRO A 114 -3.71 -0.79 6.60
CA PRO A 114 -2.75 -0.92 5.50
C PRO A 114 -3.05 -2.09 4.56
N ALA A 115 -3.43 -3.26 5.10
CA ALA A 115 -3.79 -4.41 4.27
C ALA A 115 -5.10 -4.21 3.53
N ILE A 116 -6.13 -3.71 4.21
CA ILE A 116 -7.44 -3.44 3.59
C ILE A 116 -7.29 -2.40 2.47
N MET A 117 -6.46 -1.37 2.68
CA MET A 117 -6.23 -0.34 1.68
C MET A 117 -5.44 -0.85 0.49
N LEU A 118 -4.38 -1.64 0.71
CA LEU A 118 -3.64 -2.26 -0.38
C LEU A 118 -4.54 -3.22 -1.17
N LYS A 119 -5.41 -3.98 -0.48
CA LYS A 119 -6.37 -4.90 -1.10
C LYS A 119 -7.31 -4.18 -2.06
N ALA A 120 -7.92 -3.07 -1.62
CA ALA A 120 -8.80 -2.28 -2.49
C ALA A 120 -8.07 -1.79 -3.76
N LYS A 121 -6.81 -1.34 -3.64
CA LYS A 121 -6.01 -0.91 -4.80
C LYS A 121 -5.68 -2.07 -5.75
N LEU A 122 -5.38 -3.25 -5.24
CA LEU A 122 -5.09 -4.43 -6.08
C LEU A 122 -6.34 -4.91 -6.81
N LEU A 123 -7.50 -4.93 -6.15
CA LEU A 123 -8.77 -5.27 -6.78
C LEU A 123 -9.10 -4.30 -7.92
N LEU A 124 -8.89 -3.00 -7.69
CA LEU A 124 -9.02 -2.00 -8.74
C LEU A 124 -8.08 -2.27 -9.93
N ALA A 125 -6.83 -2.65 -9.67
CA ALA A 125 -5.84 -2.97 -10.70
C ALA A 125 -6.17 -4.26 -11.49
N LEU A 126 -6.88 -5.20 -10.86
CA LEU A 126 -7.40 -6.41 -11.49
C LEU A 126 -8.73 -6.20 -12.24
N GLY A 127 -9.34 -5.01 -12.10
CA GLY A 127 -10.64 -4.71 -12.71
C GLY A 127 -11.84 -5.21 -11.91
N ASP A 128 -11.65 -5.66 -10.67
CA ASP A 128 -12.73 -6.03 -9.75
C ASP A 128 -13.24 -4.77 -9.01
N TRP A 129 -14.04 -3.98 -9.73
CA TRP A 129 -14.53 -2.68 -9.28
C TRP A 129 -15.49 -2.80 -8.08
N GLU A 130 -16.39 -3.78 -8.09
CA GLU A 130 -17.37 -3.97 -7.02
C GLU A 130 -16.68 -4.35 -5.70
N GLN A 131 -15.79 -5.35 -5.74
CA GLN A 131 -15.09 -5.77 -4.52
C GLN A 131 -14.13 -4.69 -4.03
N SER A 132 -13.50 -3.94 -4.94
CA SER A 132 -12.67 -2.78 -4.59
C SER A 132 -13.48 -1.70 -3.87
N ARG A 133 -14.65 -1.33 -4.40
CA ARG A 133 -15.56 -0.35 -3.83
C ARG A 133 -16.06 -0.78 -2.45
N ASP A 134 -16.46 -2.03 -2.30
CA ASP A 134 -16.93 -2.55 -1.00
C ASP A 134 -15.81 -2.58 0.04
N THR A 135 -14.59 -2.96 -0.38
CA THR A 135 -13.41 -2.95 0.49
C THR A 135 -13.05 -1.53 0.93
N ALA A 136 -13.11 -0.54 0.02
CA ALA A 136 -12.87 0.86 0.34
C ALA A 136 -13.97 1.46 1.23
N SER A 137 -15.23 1.12 0.99
CA SER A 137 -16.38 1.57 1.80
C SER A 137 -16.26 1.12 3.26
N ARG A 138 -15.78 -0.10 3.50
CA ARG A 138 -15.52 -0.61 4.87
C ARG A 138 -14.56 0.29 5.65
N LEU A 139 -13.52 0.84 5.01
CA LEU A 139 -12.57 1.74 5.65
C LEU A 139 -13.18 3.07 6.06
N ILE A 140 -14.13 3.58 5.29
CA ILE A 140 -14.80 4.87 5.57
C ILE A 140 -15.86 4.72 6.66
N ASN A 141 -16.52 3.56 6.71
CA ASN A 141 -17.58 3.26 7.68
C ASN A 141 -17.04 2.78 9.03
N GLU A 142 -15.72 2.64 9.20
CA GLU A 142 -15.16 2.42 10.53
C GLU A 142 -15.46 3.63 11.42
N LYS A 143 -15.82 3.37 12.69
CA LYS A 143 -16.28 4.38 13.68
C LYS A 143 -15.29 5.52 13.98
N ASP A 144 -14.11 5.48 13.40
CA ASP A 144 -13.03 6.41 13.66
C ASP A 144 -12.76 7.23 12.39
N GLU A 145 -13.31 8.45 12.35
CA GLU A 145 -13.13 9.37 11.23
C GLU A 145 -11.66 9.72 10.94
N SER A 146 -10.75 9.50 11.89
CA SER A 146 -9.30 9.68 11.68
C SER A 146 -8.70 8.62 10.76
N LYS A 147 -9.38 7.48 10.60
CA LYS A 147 -9.01 6.38 9.71
C LYS A 147 -9.51 6.54 8.28
N SER A 148 -10.38 7.53 8.03
CA SER A 148 -10.84 7.85 6.69
C SER A 148 -9.67 8.27 5.82
N SER A 149 -9.19 7.35 4.98
CA SER A 149 -8.10 7.58 4.04
C SER A 149 -8.59 8.36 2.84
N VAL A 150 -7.84 9.40 2.44
CA VAL A 150 -8.01 10.11 1.17
C VAL A 150 -8.05 9.12 0.00
N GLU A 151 -7.25 8.05 0.08
CA GLU A 151 -7.16 7.04 -0.98
C GLU A 151 -8.42 6.17 -1.07
N ALA A 152 -9.07 5.87 0.06
CA ALA A 152 -10.33 5.12 0.06
C ALA A 152 -11.47 5.94 -0.55
N LEU A 153 -11.57 7.22 -0.16
CA LEU A 153 -12.53 8.16 -0.78
C LEU A 153 -12.25 8.37 -2.27
N GLN A 154 -10.98 8.35 -2.68
CA GLN A 154 -10.62 8.42 -4.10
C GLN A 154 -11.12 7.20 -4.87
N ILE A 155 -10.98 5.98 -4.34
CA ILE A 155 -11.52 4.76 -4.97
C ILE A 155 -13.03 4.84 -5.13
N LEU A 156 -13.74 5.30 -4.08
CA LEU A 156 -15.20 5.47 -4.14
C LEU A 156 -15.61 6.50 -5.19
N ALA A 157 -14.95 7.67 -5.22
CA ALA A 157 -15.24 8.70 -6.22
C ALA A 157 -14.97 8.22 -7.65
N LEU A 158 -13.91 7.43 -7.85
CA LEU A 158 -13.61 6.81 -9.15
C LEU A 158 -14.70 5.84 -9.58
N TYR A 159 -15.19 5.00 -8.66
CA TYR A 159 -16.25 4.04 -8.94
C TYR A 159 -17.56 4.72 -9.34
N GLU A 160 -18.02 5.70 -8.55
CA GLU A 160 -19.25 6.45 -8.85
C GLU A 160 -19.17 7.13 -10.22
N LEU A 161 -18.06 7.81 -10.52
CA LEU A 161 -17.88 8.47 -11.82
C LEU A 161 -17.80 7.51 -13.01
N ALA A 162 -17.31 6.28 -12.82
CA ALA A 162 -17.12 5.32 -13.91
C ALA A 162 -18.34 4.43 -14.17
N HIS A 163 -19.10 4.06 -13.14
CA HIS A 163 -20.15 3.03 -13.23
C HIS A 163 -21.56 3.52 -12.89
N HIS A 164 -21.71 4.57 -12.08
CA HIS A 164 -23.01 5.05 -11.63
C HIS A 164 -23.06 6.58 -11.65
N PRO A 165 -23.41 7.19 -12.79
CA PRO A 165 -23.52 8.64 -12.89
C PRO A 165 -24.78 9.19 -12.20
N ASP A 166 -25.18 8.65 -11.05
CA ASP A 166 -26.03 9.41 -10.15
C ASP A 166 -25.22 10.61 -9.66
N GLU A 167 -25.46 11.73 -10.34
CA GLU A 167 -24.75 12.99 -10.16
C GLU A 167 -24.72 13.42 -8.68
N LYS A 168 -25.77 13.08 -7.92
CA LYS A 168 -25.85 13.38 -6.49
C LYS A 168 -24.87 12.55 -5.66
N SER A 169 -24.80 11.24 -5.91
CA SER A 169 -23.90 10.32 -5.21
C SER A 169 -22.44 10.61 -5.53
N ALA A 170 -22.13 10.84 -6.81
CA ALA A 170 -20.79 11.26 -7.24
C ALA A 170 -20.39 12.62 -6.63
N LEU A 171 -21.28 13.62 -6.65
CA LEU A 171 -21.02 14.94 -6.06
C LEU A 171 -20.78 14.86 -4.55
N ASN A 172 -21.54 14.03 -3.83
CA ASN A 172 -21.34 13.82 -2.40
C ASN A 172 -19.98 13.16 -2.11
N CYS A 173 -19.58 12.15 -2.88
CA CYS A 173 -18.26 11.54 -2.76
C CYS A 173 -17.13 12.54 -3.00
N LEU A 174 -17.25 13.39 -4.03
CA LEU A 174 -16.26 14.42 -4.33
C LEU A 174 -16.16 15.48 -3.23
N LYS A 175 -17.30 15.92 -2.67
CA LYS A 175 -17.32 16.85 -1.54
C LYS A 175 -16.65 16.25 -0.30
N ASN A 176 -16.91 14.98 -0.01
CA ASN A 176 -16.30 14.29 1.12
C ASN A 176 -14.78 14.11 0.93
N LEU A 177 -14.35 13.78 -0.29
CA LEU A 177 -12.94 13.70 -0.66
C LEU A 177 -12.24 15.05 -0.48
N ALA A 178 -12.82 16.15 -1.00
CA ALA A 178 -12.26 17.49 -0.87
C ALA A 178 -12.09 17.89 0.60
N LYS A 179 -13.14 17.72 1.43
CA LYS A 179 -13.07 17.99 2.87
C LYS A 179 -11.99 17.16 3.58
N CYS A 180 -11.86 15.89 3.22
CA CYS A 180 -10.83 15.01 3.80
C CYS A 180 -9.42 15.49 3.42
N MET A 181 -9.21 15.89 2.16
CA MET A 181 -7.93 16.41 1.69
C MET A 181 -7.57 17.74 2.36
N GLU A 182 -8.53 18.65 2.52
CA GLU A 182 -8.36 19.90 3.28
C GLU A 182 -7.99 19.63 4.74
N ARG A 183 -8.57 18.60 5.36
CA ARG A 183 -8.28 18.23 6.75
C ARG A 183 -6.89 17.60 6.93
N VAL A 184 -6.51 16.67 6.04
CA VAL A 184 -5.29 15.84 6.22
C VAL A 184 -4.06 16.51 5.60
N GLU A 185 -4.20 17.14 4.42
CA GLU A 185 -3.07 17.69 3.66
C GLU A 185 -3.42 19.02 2.94
N ALA A 186 -3.95 20.01 3.67
CA ALA A 186 -4.37 21.31 3.12
C ALA A 186 -3.32 21.99 2.22
N SER A 187 -2.03 21.85 2.55
CA SER A 187 -0.93 22.51 1.85
C SER A 187 -0.34 21.71 0.69
N ASN A 188 -0.82 20.49 0.42
CA ASN A 188 -0.27 19.63 -0.62
C ASN A 188 -0.94 19.86 -1.98
N ALA A 189 -0.68 21.02 -2.60
CA ALA A 189 -1.25 21.39 -3.90
C ALA A 189 -1.03 20.33 -4.99
N ARG A 190 0.10 19.60 -4.93
CA ARG A 190 0.40 18.50 -5.87
C ARG A 190 -0.57 17.33 -5.73
N LEU A 191 -0.97 16.99 -4.50
CA LEU A 191 -1.97 15.95 -4.25
C LEU A 191 -3.34 16.35 -4.84
N PHE A 192 -3.80 17.57 -4.57
CA PHE A 192 -5.04 18.13 -5.14
C PHE A 192 -5.03 18.07 -6.67
N PHE A 193 -3.96 18.57 -7.29
CA PHE A 193 -3.84 18.54 -8.74
C PHE A 193 -3.86 17.12 -9.31
N ARG A 194 -3.12 16.18 -8.71
CA ARG A 194 -3.05 14.79 -9.18
C ARG A 194 -4.40 14.09 -9.10
N ILE A 195 -5.09 14.21 -7.96
CA ILE A 195 -6.40 13.57 -7.75
C ILE A 195 -7.45 14.23 -8.65
N GLY A 196 -7.54 15.56 -8.67
CA GLY A 196 -8.49 16.29 -9.50
C GLY A 196 -8.31 16.01 -11.00
N SER A 197 -7.07 15.96 -11.48
CA SER A 197 -6.77 15.63 -12.88
C SER A 197 -7.19 14.22 -13.26
N ALA A 198 -7.02 13.24 -12.36
CA ALA A 198 -7.42 11.86 -12.62
C ALA A 198 -8.95 11.73 -12.72
N LEU A 199 -9.67 12.36 -11.80
CA LEU A 199 -11.15 12.35 -11.77
C LEU A 199 -11.74 13.11 -12.97
N GLY A 200 -11.17 14.27 -13.33
CA GLY A 200 -11.62 15.05 -14.49
C GLY A 200 -11.49 14.30 -15.82
N ARG A 201 -10.43 13.48 -15.99
CA ARG A 201 -10.28 12.63 -17.19
C ARG A 201 -11.35 11.55 -17.30
N ILE A 202 -11.86 11.04 -16.19
CA ILE A 202 -12.90 10.01 -16.17
C ILE A 202 -14.26 10.66 -16.43
N ALA A 203 -14.56 11.75 -15.71
CA ALA A 203 -15.80 12.50 -15.92
C ALA A 203 -15.96 13.03 -17.36
N GLY A 204 -14.86 13.43 -18.00
CA GLY A 204 -14.86 13.88 -19.40
C GLY A 204 -14.94 12.79 -20.47
N ARG A 205 -14.80 11.51 -20.10
CA ARG A 205 -14.96 10.37 -21.03
C ARG A 205 -16.41 9.87 -21.12
N SER A 206 -17.23 10.23 -20.15
CA SER A 206 -18.66 9.88 -20.05
C SER A 206 -19.60 10.83 -20.79
N HIS A 207 -19.06 11.65 -21.72
CA HIS A 207 -19.81 12.58 -22.57
C HIS A 207 -19.47 12.40 -24.05
#